data_AF-A0A7Y4WZA7-F1
#
_entry.id   AF-A0A7Y4WZA7-F1
#
_cell.length_a   1.000
_cell.length_b   1.000
_cell.length_c   1.000
_cell.angle_alpha   90.00
_cell.angle_beta   90.00
_cell.angle_gamma   90.00
#
_symmetry.space_group_name_H-M   'P 1'
#
loop_
_entity.id
_entity.type
_entity.pdbx_description
1 polymer ?
#
loop_
_entity_poly.entity_id
_entity_poly.type
_entity_poly.pdbx_seq_one_letter_code
_entity_poly.pdbx_strand_id
1 'polypeptide(L)'
;MKKILSLVIALSAVLFFNPAQAQKKVKWAEMETFHGVMGETFHPAEEGKLDPIRKRSQEMIDKAIAWKNSTAPEGYDQEAVKKLLKKLVKGAKKIHKQVQKNASDKELTEELTELHDVFHEIMEKSRKKS
;
A
#
# COMPACT_ATOMS: atom_id res chain seq x y z
N MET A 1 -46.46 -55.65 -21.10
CA MET A 1 -46.43 -55.42 -19.63
C MET A 1 -45.25 -56.15 -19.03
N LYS A 2 -44.27 -55.43 -18.48
CA LYS A 2 -43.47 -55.75 -17.28
C LYS A 2 -42.36 -54.69 -17.17
N LYS A 3 -42.41 -53.98 -16.05
CA LYS A 3 -41.58 -52.82 -15.72
C LYS A 3 -40.16 -53.31 -15.42
N ILE A 4 -39.14 -52.69 -16.01
CA ILE A 4 -37.80 -52.71 -15.44
C ILE A 4 -37.36 -51.25 -15.34
N LEU A 5 -37.58 -50.71 -14.15
CA LEU A 5 -36.99 -49.47 -13.70
C LEU A 5 -35.52 -49.77 -13.40
N SER A 6 -34.60 -49.13 -14.11
CA SER A 6 -33.19 -49.10 -13.72
C SER A 6 -32.63 -47.72 -14.00
N LEU A 7 -32.48 -46.99 -12.90
CA LEU A 7 -31.86 -45.69 -12.77
C LEU A 7 -30.35 -45.85 -12.94
N VAL A 8 -29.74 -45.18 -13.92
CA VAL A 8 -28.30 -44.88 -13.88
C VAL A 8 -28.12 -43.40 -14.14
N ILE A 9 -27.82 -42.70 -13.06
CA ILE A 9 -27.40 -41.31 -13.01
C ILE A 9 -25.99 -41.26 -13.64
N ALA A 10 -25.82 -40.49 -14.72
CA ALA A 10 -24.51 -40.05 -15.18
C ALA A 10 -24.49 -38.52 -15.14
N LEU A 11 -24.37 -37.98 -13.92
CA LEU A 11 -24.07 -36.59 -13.67
C LEU A 11 -22.58 -36.38 -13.97
N SER A 12 -22.23 -36.05 -15.21
CA SER A 12 -20.87 -35.63 -15.56
C SER A 12 -20.67 -34.19 -15.09
N ALA A 13 -20.44 -34.02 -13.79
CA ALA A 13 -19.89 -32.79 -13.23
C ALA A 13 -18.41 -32.72 -13.65
N VAL A 14 -18.14 -31.93 -14.70
CA VAL A 14 -16.78 -31.48 -15.00
C VAL A 14 -16.36 -30.58 -13.85
N LEU A 15 -15.64 -31.15 -12.89
CA LEU A 15 -14.95 -30.40 -11.85
C LEU A 15 -13.80 -29.66 -12.53
N PHE A 16 -14.03 -28.40 -12.88
CA PHE A 16 -12.96 -27.44 -13.11
C PHE A 16 -12.22 -27.24 -11.78
N PHE A 17 -11.24 -28.09 -11.49
CA PHE A 17 -10.21 -27.77 -10.51
C PHE A 17 -9.34 -26.67 -11.11
N ASN A 18 -9.70 -25.43 -10.82
CA ASN A 18 -8.80 -24.31 -10.98
C ASN A 18 -8.36 -23.89 -9.58
N PRO A 19 -7.28 -24.46 -9.00
CA PRO A 19 -6.60 -23.78 -7.93
C PRO A 19 -5.85 -22.64 -8.61
N ALA A 20 -6.58 -21.56 -8.92
CA ALA A 20 -5.96 -20.26 -8.86
C ALA A 20 -5.51 -20.11 -7.40
N GLN A 21 -4.33 -20.64 -7.09
CA GLN A 21 -3.46 -20.13 -6.05
C GLN A 21 -3.07 -18.71 -6.49
N ALA A 22 -4.07 -17.82 -6.53
CA ALA A 22 -3.87 -16.42 -6.27
C ALA A 22 -3.32 -16.41 -4.85
N GLN A 23 -1.99 -16.42 -4.76
CA GLN A 23 -1.25 -16.15 -3.54
C GLN A 23 -1.95 -14.95 -2.91
N LYS A 24 -2.77 -15.17 -1.86
CA LYS A 24 -3.49 -14.10 -1.19
C LYS A 24 -2.40 -13.17 -0.70
N LYS A 25 -2.15 -12.08 -1.42
CA LYS A 25 -1.29 -11.00 -0.93
C LYS A 25 -1.92 -10.60 0.38
N VAL A 26 -1.25 -10.92 1.48
CA VAL A 26 -1.72 -10.51 2.80
C VAL A 26 -1.84 -9.00 2.74
N LYS A 27 -3.08 -8.50 2.83
CA LYS A 27 -3.33 -7.07 2.77
C LYS A 27 -2.69 -6.44 3.99
N TRP A 28 -1.90 -5.40 3.76
CA TRP A 28 -1.32 -4.61 4.84
C TRP A 28 -2.11 -3.32 4.92
N ALA A 29 -3.15 -3.31 5.76
CA ALA A 29 -4.16 -2.25 5.77
C ALA A 29 -3.55 -0.86 5.99
N GLU A 30 -2.61 -0.73 6.92
CA GLU A 30 -1.98 0.56 7.21
C GLU A 30 -1.14 1.07 6.03
N MET A 31 -0.47 0.17 5.32
CA MET A 31 0.23 0.50 4.06
C MET A 31 -0.75 1.04 3.02
N GLU A 32 -1.89 0.38 2.82
CA GLU A 32 -2.93 0.81 1.87
C GLU A 32 -3.50 2.18 2.27
N THR A 33 -3.76 2.42 3.57
CA THR A 33 -4.26 3.72 4.03
C THR A 33 -3.25 4.85 3.82
N PHE A 34 -1.96 4.59 4.06
CA PHE A 34 -0.91 5.55 3.79
C PHE A 34 -0.78 5.82 2.28
N HIS A 35 -0.79 4.76 1.47
CA HIS A 35 -0.72 4.88 0.01
C HIS A 35 -1.91 5.64 -0.57
N GLY A 36 -3.11 5.49 0.00
CA GLY A 36 -4.29 6.27 -0.40
C GLY A 36 -4.08 7.78 -0.23
N VAL A 37 -3.64 8.22 0.95
CA VAL A 37 -3.33 9.64 1.20
C VAL A 37 -2.19 10.10 0.29
N MET A 38 -1.17 9.26 0.09
CA MET A 38 -0.07 9.54 -0.83
C MET A 38 -0.56 9.76 -2.26
N GLY A 39 -1.35 8.86 -2.82
CA GLY A 39 -1.85 8.99 -4.20
C GLY A 39 -2.74 10.21 -4.39
N GLU A 40 -3.57 10.55 -3.40
CA GLU A 40 -4.44 11.73 -3.42
C GLU A 40 -3.70 13.06 -3.21
N THR A 41 -2.41 13.02 -2.86
CA THR A 41 -1.58 14.22 -2.65
C THR A 41 -0.43 14.34 -3.64
N PHE A 42 0.18 13.23 -4.04
CA PHE A 42 1.31 13.17 -4.97
C PHE A 42 0.88 13.40 -6.41
N HIS A 43 -0.10 12.66 -6.95
CA HIS A 43 -0.49 12.83 -8.36
C HIS A 43 -0.95 14.26 -8.70
N PRO A 44 -1.76 14.95 -7.86
CA PRO A 44 -2.05 16.37 -8.10
C PRO A 44 -0.80 17.26 -8.04
N ALA A 45 0.17 16.94 -7.18
CA ALA A 45 1.40 17.72 -7.06
C ALA A 45 2.31 17.62 -8.30
N GLU A 46 2.25 16.50 -9.05
CA GLU A 46 2.93 16.36 -10.35
C GLU A 46 2.43 17.39 -11.37
N GLU A 47 1.18 17.84 -11.23
CA GLU A 47 0.56 18.88 -12.05
C GLU A 47 0.63 20.28 -11.40
N GLY A 48 1.41 20.45 -10.32
CA GLY A 48 1.53 21.71 -9.59
C GLY A 48 0.32 22.05 -8.70
N LYS A 49 -0.60 21.11 -8.47
CA LYS A 49 -1.76 21.30 -7.59
C LYS A 49 -1.40 20.85 -6.16
N LEU A 50 -0.74 21.72 -5.40
CA LEU A 50 -0.20 21.39 -4.06
C LEU A 50 -1.22 21.56 -2.91
N ASP A 51 -2.41 22.09 -3.20
CA ASP A 51 -3.50 22.24 -2.23
C ASP A 51 -3.79 20.99 -1.38
N PRO A 52 -3.87 19.77 -1.96
CA PRO A 52 -4.14 18.56 -1.19
C PRO A 52 -3.07 18.28 -0.14
N ILE A 53 -1.78 18.32 -0.50
CA ILE A 53 -0.70 18.05 0.48
C ILE A 53 -0.63 19.13 1.55
N ARG A 54 -0.88 20.40 1.19
CA ARG A 54 -0.96 21.49 2.17
C ARG A 54 -2.04 21.23 3.23
N LYS A 55 -3.22 20.76 2.81
CA LYS A 55 -4.35 20.47 3.72
C LYS A 55 -4.18 19.16 4.51
N ARG A 56 -3.49 18.17 3.96
CA ARG A 56 -3.46 16.79 4.48
C ARG A 56 -2.10 16.34 5.00
N SER A 57 -1.13 17.23 5.09
CA SER A 57 0.22 16.89 5.58
C SER A 57 0.24 16.31 7.00
N GLN A 58 -0.70 16.70 7.88
CA GLN A 58 -0.83 16.07 9.20
C GLN A 58 -1.38 14.64 9.08
N GLU A 59 -2.40 14.42 8.25
CA GLU A 59 -2.94 13.08 7.98
C GLU A 59 -1.85 12.14 7.44
N MET A 60 -0.98 12.64 6.55
CA MET A 60 0.19 11.90 6.04
C MET A 60 1.11 11.43 7.17
N ILE A 61 1.38 12.28 8.17
CA ILE A 61 2.16 11.88 9.36
C ILE A 61 1.44 10.78 10.13
N ASP A 62 0.15 10.96 10.39
CA ASP A 62 -0.63 10.05 11.22
C ASP A 62 -0.70 8.65 10.60
N LYS A 63 -0.91 8.57 9.27
CA LYS A 63 -0.88 7.31 8.53
C LYS A 63 0.51 6.69 8.49
N ALA A 64 1.57 7.48 8.34
CA ALA A 64 2.93 6.96 8.38
C ALA A 64 3.28 6.37 9.75
N ILE A 65 2.84 7.02 10.84
CA ILE A 65 3.05 6.54 12.21
C ILE A 65 2.25 5.26 12.46
N ALA A 66 0.98 5.22 12.03
CA ALA A 66 0.16 4.02 12.12
C ALA A 66 0.81 2.85 11.39
N TRP A 67 1.28 3.07 10.16
CA TRP A 67 1.97 2.05 9.38
C TRP A 67 3.27 1.59 10.04
N LYS A 68 4.10 2.51 10.55
CA LYS A 68 5.31 2.17 11.33
C LYS A 68 5.02 1.28 12.55
N ASN A 69 3.87 1.44 13.19
CA ASN A 69 3.51 0.70 14.40
C ASN A 69 2.73 -0.60 14.10
N SER A 70 2.35 -0.84 12.86
CA SER A 70 1.70 -2.08 12.43
C SER A 70 2.69 -3.25 12.28
N THR A 71 2.16 -4.46 12.17
CA THR A 71 2.97 -5.67 11.94
C THR A 71 3.09 -5.92 10.44
N ALA A 72 4.31 -5.99 9.93
CA ALA A 72 4.51 -6.30 8.52
C ALA A 72 4.16 -7.77 8.24
N PRO A 73 3.46 -8.08 7.12
CA PRO A 73 3.09 -9.44 6.79
C PRO A 73 4.28 -10.40 6.64
N GLU A 74 3.97 -11.69 6.64
CA GLU A 74 4.94 -12.72 6.26
C GLU A 74 5.51 -12.45 4.86
N GLY A 75 6.79 -12.74 4.67
CA GLY A 75 7.52 -12.45 3.44
C GLY A 75 8.22 -11.09 3.42
N TYR A 76 8.05 -10.26 4.45
CA TYR A 76 8.83 -9.04 4.64
C TYR A 76 9.99 -9.24 5.64
N ASP A 77 11.13 -8.63 5.35
CA ASP A 77 12.23 -8.42 6.30
C ASP A 77 11.81 -7.34 7.30
N GLN A 78 11.50 -7.77 8.52
CA GLN A 78 10.96 -6.91 9.57
C GLN A 78 11.93 -5.79 9.98
N GLU A 79 13.24 -6.05 10.00
CA GLU A 79 14.24 -5.06 10.39
C GLU A 79 14.44 -4.03 9.29
N ALA A 80 14.52 -4.47 8.02
CA ALA A 80 14.59 -3.58 6.86
C ALA A 80 13.35 -2.68 6.77
N VAL A 81 12.16 -3.27 6.87
CA VAL A 81 10.88 -2.55 6.92
C VAL A 81 10.90 -1.51 8.03
N LYS A 82 11.26 -1.89 9.26
CA LYS A 82 11.23 -0.99 10.42
C LYS A 82 12.17 0.19 10.26
N LYS A 83 13.34 0.00 9.64
CA LYS A 83 14.28 1.08 9.31
C LYS A 83 13.67 2.04 8.28
N LEU A 84 13.07 1.53 7.22
CA LEU A 84 12.48 2.34 6.17
C LEU A 84 11.20 3.05 6.60
N LEU A 85 10.35 2.44 7.42
CA LEU A 85 9.17 3.11 8.00
C LEU A 85 9.56 4.26 8.94
N LYS A 86 10.69 4.17 9.64
CA LYS A 86 11.24 5.33 10.37
C LYS A 86 11.67 6.46 9.43
N LYS A 87 12.26 6.13 8.26
CA LYS A 87 12.61 7.13 7.22
C LYS A 87 11.35 7.77 6.64
N LEU A 88 10.31 6.98 6.36
CA LEU A 88 9.01 7.44 5.87
C LEU A 88 8.36 8.44 6.84
N VAL A 89 8.28 8.10 8.13
CA VAL A 89 7.73 9.00 9.17
C VAL A 89 8.53 10.30 9.26
N LYS A 90 9.86 10.25 9.13
CA LYS A 90 10.69 11.47 9.11
C LYS A 90 10.38 12.33 7.88
N GLY A 91 10.24 11.74 6.71
CA GLY A 91 9.86 12.44 5.48
C GLY A 91 8.49 13.12 5.60
N ALA A 92 7.46 12.39 6.07
CA ALA A 92 6.13 12.97 6.29
C ALA A 92 6.16 14.16 7.25
N LYS A 93 6.95 14.08 8.34
CA LYS A 93 7.16 15.20 9.27
C LYS A 93 7.90 16.39 8.64
N LYS A 94 8.86 16.14 7.75
CA LYS A 94 9.60 17.16 7.00
C LYS A 94 8.62 17.98 6.14
N ILE A 95 7.80 17.29 5.34
CA ILE A 95 6.78 17.92 4.48
C ILE A 95 5.80 18.76 5.32
N HIS A 96 5.26 18.22 6.40
CA HIS A 96 4.34 18.98 7.26
C HIS A 96 4.99 20.25 7.82
N LYS A 97 6.26 20.17 8.24
CA LYS A 97 7.01 21.34 8.70
C LYS A 97 7.20 22.37 7.58
N GLN A 98 7.42 21.94 6.34
CA GLN A 98 7.51 22.85 5.19
C GLN A 98 6.17 23.50 4.86
N VAL A 99 5.07 22.74 4.94
CA VAL A 99 3.72 23.28 4.79
C VAL A 99 3.46 24.37 5.83
N GLN A 100 3.78 24.13 7.10
CA GLN A 100 3.65 25.12 8.17
C GLN A 100 4.52 26.38 7.97
N LYS A 101 5.62 26.25 7.22
CA LYS A 101 6.52 27.34 6.86
C LYS A 101 6.14 28.06 5.57
N ASN A 102 5.05 27.65 4.91
CA ASN A 102 4.67 28.15 3.58
C ASN A 102 5.79 27.99 2.55
N ALA A 103 6.48 26.84 2.56
CA ALA A 103 7.49 26.52 1.55
C ALA A 103 6.92 26.62 0.11
N SER A 104 7.82 26.84 -0.84
CA SER A 104 7.48 26.95 -2.25
C SER A 104 6.89 25.63 -2.78
N ASP A 105 6.10 25.71 -3.84
CA ASP A 105 5.53 24.52 -4.48
C ASP A 105 6.64 23.57 -4.97
N LYS A 106 7.74 24.13 -5.50
CA LYS A 106 8.90 23.35 -5.93
C LYS A 106 9.49 22.52 -4.79
N GLU A 107 9.75 23.14 -3.64
CA GLU A 107 10.30 22.43 -2.47
C GLU A 107 9.33 21.35 -1.97
N LEU A 108 8.02 21.63 -1.94
CA LEU A 108 7.04 20.64 -1.52
C LEU A 108 6.92 19.47 -2.50
N THR A 109 6.98 19.72 -3.82
CA THR A 109 6.99 18.67 -4.83
C THR A 109 8.23 17.79 -4.73
N GLU A 110 9.41 18.39 -4.55
CA GLU A 110 10.66 17.64 -4.34
C GLU A 110 10.57 16.76 -3.09
N GLU A 111 10.15 17.29 -1.95
CA GLU A 111 10.04 16.52 -0.71
C GLU A 111 8.95 15.43 -0.77
N LEU A 112 7.84 15.69 -1.45
CA LEU A 112 6.78 14.71 -1.65
C LEU A 112 7.23 13.57 -2.58
N THR A 113 8.05 13.89 -3.58
CA THR A 113 8.68 12.90 -4.46
C THR A 113 9.65 12.02 -3.68
N GLU A 114 10.52 12.61 -2.85
CA GLU A 114 11.39 11.86 -1.94
C GLU A 114 10.60 10.92 -1.02
N LEU A 115 9.45 11.36 -0.49
CA LEU A 115 8.61 10.52 0.36
C LEU A 115 7.99 9.34 -0.43
N HIS A 116 7.54 9.59 -1.65
CA HIS A 116 7.01 8.57 -2.56
C HIS A 116 8.08 7.53 -2.93
N ASP A 117 9.32 7.94 -3.16
CA ASP A 117 10.43 7.01 -3.41
C ASP A 117 10.73 6.12 -2.20
N VAL A 118 10.61 6.64 -0.98
CA VAL A 118 10.73 5.83 0.25
C VAL A 118 9.61 4.80 0.35
N PHE A 119 8.39 5.12 -0.07
CA PHE A 119 7.30 4.16 -0.16
C PHE A 119 7.67 3.00 -1.10
N HIS A 120 8.15 3.29 -2.30
CA HIS A 120 8.59 2.25 -3.24
C HIS A 120 9.76 1.43 -2.70
N GLU A 121 10.72 2.08 -2.04
CA GLU A 121 11.83 1.40 -1.39
C GLU A 121 11.36 0.37 -0.35
N ILE A 122 10.32 0.69 0.44
CA ILE A 122 9.71 -0.25 1.37
C ILE A 122 9.12 -1.45 0.62
N MET A 123 8.39 -1.20 -0.47
CA MET A 123 7.63 -2.21 -1.20
C MET A 123 8.50 -3.15 -2.03
N GLU A 124 9.63 -2.65 -2.54
CA GLU A 124 10.56 -3.38 -3.39
C GLU A 124 11.66 -4.08 -2.59
N LYS A 125 12.34 -3.35 -1.69
CA LYS A 125 13.57 -3.83 -1.04
C LYS A 125 13.33 -4.58 0.26
N SER A 126 12.15 -4.47 0.86
CA SER A 126 11.88 -5.12 2.15
C SER A 126 11.28 -6.52 2.03
N ARG A 127 11.15 -7.06 0.81
CA ARG A 127 10.72 -8.45 0.60
C ARG A 127 11.89 -9.38 0.89
N LYS A 128 11.63 -10.45 1.66
CA LYS A 128 12.60 -11.54 1.82
C LYS A 128 12.88 -12.14 0.44
N LYS A 129 14.15 -12.19 0.06
CA LYS A 129 14.57 -12.95 -1.12
C LYS A 129 14.36 -14.44 -0.80
N SER A 130 13.60 -15.12 -1.66
CA SER A 130 13.38 -16.57 -1.62
C SER A 130 14.68 -17.32 -1.87
#